data_AF-A0A6L5EJX1-F1
#
_entry.id   AF-A0A6L5EJX1-F1
#
_cell.length_a   1.000
_cell.length_b   1.000
_cell.length_c   1.000
_cell.angle_alpha   90.00
_cell.angle_beta   90.00
_cell.angle_gamma   90.00
#
_symmetry.space_group_name_H-M   'P 1'
#
loop_
_entity.id
_entity.type
_entity.pdbx_description
1 polymer ?
#
loop_
_entity_poly.entity_id
_entity_poly.type
_entity_poly.pdbx_seq_one_letter_code
_entity_poly.pdbx_strand_id
1 'polypeptide(L)' 'LQEIANKAIERKTGARGLRSIIEETMLDVMFEVPSQENVKLVRITKETVDGTDKQILETA' A
#
# COMPACT_ATOMS: atom_id res chain seq x y z
N LEU A 1 1.19 7.60 -5.62
CA LEU A 1 0.99 8.70 -4.65
C LEU A 1 -0.31 9.47 -4.88
N GLN A 2 -0.69 9.80 -6.13
CA GLN A 2 -1.93 10.54 -6.41
C GLN A 2 -3.17 9.91 -5.75
N GLU A 3 -3.34 8.60 -5.83
CA GLU A 3 -4.49 7.92 -5.24
C GLU A 3 -4.55 8.07 -3.71
N ILE A 4 -3.40 7.92 -3.04
CA ILE A 4 -3.29 8.11 -1.58
C ILE A 4 -3.70 9.54 -1.19
N ALA A 5 -3.29 10.54 -1.96
CA ALA A 5 -3.67 11.92 -1.73
C ALA A 5 -5.17 12.16 -1.94
N ASN A 6 -5.74 11.62 -3.02
CA ASN A 6 -7.17 11.70 -3.31
C ASN A 6 -7.99 11.07 -2.17
N LYS A 7 -7.61 9.88 -1.71
CA LYS A 7 -8.27 9.16 -0.61
C LYS A 7 -8.18 9.92 0.72
N ALA A 8 -7.07 10.62 0.98
CA ALA A 8 -6.91 11.47 2.16
C ALA A 8 -7.80 12.73 2.14
N ILE A 9 -8.04 13.28 0.94
CA ILE A 9 -8.99 14.38 0.72
C ILE A 9 -10.43 13.88 0.91
N GLU A 10 -10.78 12.74 0.32
CA GLU A 10 -12.10 12.12 0.43
C GLU A 10 -12.46 11.80 1.90
N ARG A 11 -11.51 11.25 2.65
CA ARG A 11 -11.64 10.99 4.10
C ARG A 11 -11.68 12.27 4.95
N LYS A 12 -11.53 13.46 4.36
CA LYS A 12 -11.49 14.77 5.04
C LYS A 12 -10.42 14.87 6.14
N THR A 13 -9.38 14.06 6.02
CA THR A 13 -8.28 14.00 7.00
C THR A 13 -7.10 14.90 6.63
N GLY A 14 -7.02 15.33 5.36
CA GLY A 14 -5.88 16.08 4.84
C GLY A 14 -4.57 15.31 5.00
N ALA A 15 -3.45 16.02 5.14
CA ALA A 15 -2.11 15.41 5.25
C ALA A 15 -1.98 14.42 6.42
N ARG A 16 -2.79 14.58 7.49
CA ARG A 16 -2.78 13.68 8.66
C ARG A 16 -3.21 12.25 8.29
N GLY A 17 -4.05 12.08 7.28
CA GLY A 17 -4.54 10.78 6.83
C GLY A 17 -3.58 10.03 5.90
N LEU A 18 -2.52 10.67 5.40
CA LEU A 18 -1.61 10.03 4.45
C LEU A 18 -0.90 8.83 5.08
N ARG A 19 -0.42 8.97 6.32
CA ARG A 19 0.27 7.91 7.05
C ARG A 19 -0.63 6.70 7.28
N SER A 20 -1.89 6.91 7.69
CA SER A 20 -2.81 5.81 7.95
C SER A 20 -3.19 5.05 6.67
N ILE A 21 -3.38 5.75 5.55
CA ILE A 21 -3.65 5.08 4.26
C ILE A 21 -2.45 4.24 3.81
N ILE A 22 -1.23 4.75 4.00
CA ILE A 22 0.00 3.98 3.69
C ILE A 22 0.09 2.74 4.59
N GLU A 23 -0.08 2.89 5.92
CA GLU A 23 -0.04 1.75 6.85
C GLU A 23 -1.11 0.71 6.52
N GLU A 24 -2.34 1.13 6.23
CA GLU A 24 -3.43 0.25 5.80
C GLU A 24 -3.08 -0.51 4.51
N THR A 25 -2.52 0.19 3.52
CA THR A 25 -2.13 -0.42 2.23
C THR A 25 -0.93 -1.36 2.37
N MET A 26 -0.09 -1.19 3.39
CA MET A 26 1.15 -1.96 3.56
C MET A 26 1.06 -3.07 4.61
N LEU A 27 -0.02 -3.14 5.40
CA LEU A 27 -0.10 -4.01 6.58
C LEU A 27 0.22 -5.48 6.26
N ASP A 28 -0.47 -6.06 5.29
CA ASP A 28 -0.31 -7.47 4.92
C ASP A 28 1.11 -7.76 4.42
N VAL A 29 1.62 -6.91 3.53
CA VAL A 29 2.93 -7.13 2.91
C VAL A 29 4.08 -6.94 3.90
N MET A 30 3.94 -6.03 4.88
CA MET A 30 4.92 -5.86 5.95
C MET A 30 4.99 -7.08 6.88
N PHE A 31 3.92 -7.88 6.96
CA PHE A 31 3.90 -9.12 7.73
C PHE A 31 4.41 -10.32 6.92
N GLU A 32 4.00 -10.44 5.66
CA GLU A 32 4.32 -11.59 4.82
C GLU A 32 5.77 -11.57 4.30
N VAL A 33 6.25 -10.42 3.81
CA VAL A 33 7.56 -10.31 3.14
C VAL A 33 8.74 -10.69 4.04
N PRO A 34 8.79 -10.35 5.34
CA PRO A 34 9.88 -10.79 6.21
C PRO A 34 10.11 -12.31 6.24
N SER A 35 9.08 -13.11 5.93
CA SER A 35 9.17 -14.57 5.88
C SER A 35 9.46 -15.14 4.48
N GLN A 36 9.57 -14.29 3.46
CA GLN A 36 9.81 -14.69 2.07
C GLN A 36 11.24 -14.37 1.64
N GLU A 37 12.06 -15.39 1.38
CA GLU A 37 13.50 -15.21 1.11
C GLU A 37 13.81 -14.64 -0.28
N ASN A 38 12.90 -14.80 -1.25
CA ASN A 38 13.15 -14.48 -2.65
C ASN A 38 12.44 -13.22 -3.16
N VAL A 39 11.77 -12.45 -2.31
CA VAL A 39 11.12 -11.20 -2.73
C VAL A 39 12.18 -10.11 -2.95
N LYS A 40 12.23 -9.55 -4.15
CA LYS A 40 13.11 -8.44 -4.52
C LYS A 40 12.42 -7.08 -4.51
N LEU A 41 11.15 -7.05 -4.91
CA LEU A 41 10.41 -5.81 -5.07
C LEU A 41 8.93 -6.01 -4.74
N VAL A 42 8.36 -5.03 -4.04
CA VAL A 42 6.92 -4.92 -3.81
C VAL A 42 6.43 -3.71 -4.58
N ARG A 43 5.50 -3.93 -5.50
CA ARG A 43 4.89 -2.87 -6.30
C ARG A 43 3.49 -2.56 -5.78
N ILE A 44 3.31 -1.31 -5.33
CA ILE A 44 2.01 -0.77 -4.91
C ILE A 44 1.36 -0.07 -6.10
N THR A 45 0.19 -0.53 -6.52
CA THR A 45 -0.56 0.08 -7.62
C THR A 45 -1.72 0.93 -7.10
N LYS A 46 -2.48 1.53 -8.02
CA LYS A 46 -3.72 2.25 -7.67
C LYS A 46 -4.73 1.28 -7.06
N GLU A 47 -4.89 0.12 -7.67
CA GLU A 47 -5.81 -0.94 -7.28
C GLU A 47 -5.50 -1.44 -5.87
N THR A 48 -4.21 -1.54 -5.51
CA THR A 48 -3.80 -1.83 -4.14
C THR A 48 -4.29 -0.77 -3.15
N VAL A 49 -4.15 0.52 -3.49
CA VAL A 49 -4.61 1.62 -2.63
C VAL A 49 -6.14 1.63 -2.52
N ASP A 50 -6.84 1.28 -3.60
CA ASP A 50 -8.30 1.20 -3.62
C ASP A 50 -8.84 -0.05 -2.91
N GLY A 51 -7.98 -1.04 -2.65
CA GLY A 51 -8.34 -2.33 -2.04
C GLY A 51 -9.04 -3.28 -3.01
N THR A 52 -8.91 -3.05 -4.31
CA THR A 52 -9.52 -3.87 -5.36
C THR A 52 -8.61 -4.99 -5.85
N ASP A 53 -7.30 -4.87 -5.62
CA ASP A 53 -6.32 -5.91 -5.90
C ASP A 53 -5.19 -5.90 -4.84
N LYS A 54 -4.40 -6.97 -4.78
CA LYS A 54 -3.24 -7.07 -3.86
C LYS A 54 -1.98 -6.41 -4.43
N GLN A 55 -0.98 -6.24 -3.57
CA GLN A 55 0.36 -5.81 -3.97
C GLN A 55 1.00 -6.87 -4.87
N ILE A 56 1.76 -6.43 -5.87
CA ILE A 56 2.50 -7.35 -6.74
C ILE A 56 3.89 -7.58 -6.12
N LEU A 57 4.22 -8.85 -5.88
CA LEU A 57 5.53 -9.28 -5.38
C LEU A 57 6.35 -9.79 -6.57
N GLU A 58 7.50 -9.17 -6.81
CA GLU A 58 8.47 -9.64 -7.80
C GLU A 58 9.56 -10.44 -7.07
N THR A 59 9.67 -11.72 -7.44
CA THR A 59 10.65 -12.65 -6.85
C THR A 59 11.86 -12.85 -7.75
N ALA A 60 13.02 -13.11 -7.13
CA ALA A 60 14.30 -13.40 -7.78
C ALA A 60 14.39 -14.81 -8.38
#